data_AF-A0A8D8GH08-F1
#
_entry.id   AF-A0A8D8GH08-F1
#
_cell.length_a   1.000
_cell.length_b   1.000
_cell.length_c   1.000
_cell.angle_alpha   90.00
_cell.angle_beta   90.00
_cell.angle_gamma   90.00
#
_symmetry.space_group_name_H-M   'P 1'
#
loop_
_entity.id
_entity.type
_entity.pdbx_description
1 polymer ?
#
loop_
_entity_poly.entity_id
_entity_poly.type
_entity_poly.pdbx_seq_one_letter_code
_entity_poly.pdbx_strand_id
1 'polypeptide(L)'
;MSRQSNEVDELFDVKNSFYIGNYQHCINEANKIGKPSLEKDVFLYRAYIAQHKYRVVLDEIKPSNDTPLLALRHLAEYLSNRSRKEAIVSLFDDKFKQDINSLDVIWIIVGSIIYCNEGTYETALKILHGNFNLECLSLQLQCLLNMSRVDLAKQVLATMQEKDDDATLTQLSQAWLNIQLGGEKLQDAFFIFQDFCDKFSPSLLLLNGQAVCYIGQQKYDDAENVLR
;
A
#
# COMPACT_ATOMS: atom_id res chain seq x y z
N MET A 1 -6.59 -30.60 7.12
CA MET A 1 -5.16 -30.44 6.81
C MET A 1 -4.98 -30.55 5.30
N SER A 2 -5.33 -29.49 4.59
CA SER A 2 -5.09 -29.36 3.16
C SER A 2 -3.65 -28.89 2.98
N ARG A 3 -2.87 -29.66 2.21
CA ARG A 3 -1.51 -29.32 1.79
C ARG A 3 -1.54 -27.92 1.18
N GLN A 4 -0.89 -26.94 1.81
CA GLN A 4 -0.45 -25.73 1.13
C GLN A 4 0.51 -26.19 0.03
N SER A 5 0.04 -26.15 -1.20
CA SER A 5 0.90 -26.18 -2.36
C SER A 5 1.88 -25.02 -2.22
N ASN A 6 3.17 -25.31 -2.15
CA ASN A 6 4.25 -24.36 -2.46
C ASN A 6 4.19 -24.01 -3.97
N GLU A 7 3.04 -23.49 -4.43
CA GLU A 7 2.97 -22.79 -5.70
C GLU A 7 3.65 -21.44 -5.46
N VAL A 8 4.80 -21.26 -6.08
CA VAL A 8 5.48 -19.97 -6.13
C VAL A 8 4.45 -18.95 -6.61
N ASP A 9 4.17 -17.93 -5.79
CA ASP A 9 3.23 -16.86 -6.17
C ASP A 9 3.77 -16.19 -7.44
N GLU A 10 3.13 -16.46 -8.58
CA GLU A 10 3.51 -15.92 -9.90
C GLU A 10 3.50 -14.38 -9.90
N LEU A 11 2.81 -13.76 -8.95
CA LEU A 11 2.73 -12.31 -8.77
C LEU A 11 3.68 -11.77 -7.69
N PHE A 12 4.55 -12.61 -7.11
CA PHE A 12 5.48 -12.18 -6.06
C PHE A 12 6.30 -10.95 -6.48
N ASP A 13 6.93 -10.99 -7.66
CA ASP A 13 7.74 -9.88 -8.17
C ASP A 13 6.90 -8.63 -8.48
N VAL A 14 5.68 -8.83 -8.99
CA VAL A 14 4.73 -7.75 -9.30
C VAL A 14 4.32 -7.01 -8.00
N LYS A 15 3.92 -7.77 -6.98
CA LYS A 15 3.49 -7.27 -5.66
C LYS A 15 4.63 -6.52 -4.97
N ASN A 16 5.81 -7.15 -4.88
CA ASN A 16 6.96 -6.55 -4.22
C ASN A 16 7.39 -5.26 -4.91
N SER A 17 7.49 -5.27 -6.24
CA SER A 17 7.82 -4.07 -7.03
C SER A 17 6.84 -2.93 -6.78
N PHE A 18 5.54 -3.23 -6.64
CA PHE A 18 4.55 -2.23 -6.31
C PHE A 18 4.76 -1.63 -4.91
N TYR A 19 4.89 -2.47 -3.87
CA TYR A 19 5.01 -2.01 -2.49
C TYR A 19 6.26 -1.18 -2.22
N ILE A 20 7.38 -1.54 -2.85
CA ILE A 20 8.64 -0.80 -2.70
C ILE A 20 8.70 0.45 -3.58
N GLY A 21 7.66 0.78 -4.36
CA GLY A 21 7.62 2.00 -5.18
C GLY A 21 8.26 1.88 -6.57
N ASN A 22 8.67 0.68 -6.99
CA ASN A 22 9.21 0.40 -8.32
C ASN A 22 8.09 0.17 -9.34
N TYR A 23 7.22 1.18 -9.52
CA TYR A 23 5.98 1.04 -10.30
C TYR A 23 6.21 0.67 -11.77
N GLN A 24 7.27 1.18 -12.41
CA GLN A 24 7.55 0.83 -13.81
C GLN A 24 7.99 -0.63 -13.95
N HIS A 25 8.76 -1.14 -12.99
CA HIS A 25 9.14 -2.54 -12.96
C HIS A 25 7.93 -3.44 -12.71
N CYS A 26 7.04 -3.06 -11.78
CA CYS A 26 5.75 -3.72 -11.56
C CYS A 26 4.93 -3.85 -12.86
N ILE A 27 4.80 -2.77 -13.63
CA ILE A 27 4.10 -2.78 -14.93
C ILE A 27 4.79 -3.74 -15.92
N ASN A 28 6.12 -3.71 -15.98
CA ASN A 28 6.89 -4.55 -16.90
C ASN A 28 6.73 -6.04 -16.55
N GLU A 29 6.83 -6.42 -15.28
CA GLU A 29 6.65 -7.81 -14.83
C GLU A 29 5.20 -8.28 -15.03
N ALA A 30 4.21 -7.45 -14.70
CA ALA A 30 2.80 -7.78 -14.94
C ALA A 30 2.52 -8.04 -16.43
N ASN A 31 3.12 -7.27 -17.34
CA ASN A 31 2.94 -7.46 -18.79
C ASN A 31 3.62 -8.72 -19.33
N LYS A 32 4.65 -9.26 -18.66
CA LYS A 32 5.28 -10.54 -19.05
C LYS A 32 4.38 -11.74 -18.73
N ILE A 33 3.50 -11.60 -17.75
CA ILE A 33 2.57 -12.66 -17.35
C ILE A 33 1.42 -12.72 -18.36
N GLY A 34 1.52 -13.67 -19.29
CA GLY A 34 0.54 -13.89 -20.35
C GLY A 34 -0.82 -14.41 -19.85
N LYS A 35 -0.88 -15.00 -18.65
CA LYS A 35 -2.12 -15.50 -18.06
C LYS A 35 -3.00 -14.31 -17.62
N PRO A 36 -4.28 -14.24 -18.03
CA PRO A 36 -5.20 -13.25 -17.49
C PRO A 36 -5.49 -13.57 -16.02
N SER A 37 -5.36 -12.56 -15.16
CA SER A 37 -5.66 -12.66 -13.73
C SER A 37 -6.15 -11.31 -13.24
N LEU A 38 -7.27 -11.31 -12.52
CA LEU A 38 -7.82 -10.11 -11.91
C LEU A 38 -6.79 -9.47 -10.94
N GLU A 39 -6.08 -10.29 -10.17
CA GLU A 39 -5.08 -9.82 -9.22
C GLU A 39 -3.90 -9.13 -9.92
N LYS A 40 -3.46 -9.67 -11.05
CA LYS A 40 -2.44 -9.04 -11.90
C LYS A 40 -2.91 -7.67 -12.38
N ASP A 41 -4.13 -7.59 -12.90
CA ASP A 41 -4.71 -6.35 -13.42
C ASP A 41 -4.85 -5.30 -12.30
N VAL A 42 -5.23 -5.73 -11.08
CA VAL A 42 -5.28 -4.85 -9.91
C VAL A 42 -3.92 -4.18 -9.65
N PHE A 43 -2.82 -4.94 -9.60
CA PHE A 43 -1.50 -4.36 -9.38
C PHE A 43 -1.02 -3.50 -10.55
N LEU A 44 -1.31 -3.91 -11.78
CA LEU A 44 -1.00 -3.15 -13.00
C LEU A 44 -1.66 -1.76 -12.97
N TYR A 45 -2.96 -1.69 -12.72
CA TYR A 45 -3.68 -0.43 -12.67
C TYR A 45 -3.30 0.41 -11.46
N ARG A 46 -3.03 -0.20 -10.29
CA ARG A 46 -2.49 0.54 -9.14
C ARG A 46 -1.13 1.17 -9.43
N ALA A 47 -0.26 0.47 -10.16
CA ALA A 47 1.02 1.03 -10.59
C ALA A 47 0.84 2.21 -11.56
N TYR A 48 -0.13 2.13 -12.49
CA TYR A 48 -0.48 3.29 -13.33
C TYR A 48 -1.02 4.49 -12.53
N ILE A 49 -1.86 4.24 -11.52
CA ILE A 49 -2.36 5.29 -10.61
C ILE A 49 -1.20 5.94 -9.85
N ALA A 50 -0.26 5.15 -9.33
CA ALA A 50 0.91 5.63 -8.60
C ALA A 50 1.86 6.46 -9.47
N GLN A 51 1.90 6.20 -10.79
CA GLN A 51 2.62 7.02 -11.77
C GLN A 51 1.83 8.23 -12.28
N HIS A 52 0.68 8.55 -11.69
CA HIS A 52 -0.24 9.61 -12.14
C HIS A 52 -0.77 9.44 -13.57
N LYS A 53 -0.70 8.22 -14.12
CA LYS A 53 -1.23 7.87 -15.46
C LYS A 53 -2.72 7.54 -15.40
N TYR A 54 -3.52 8.43 -14.80
CA TYR A 54 -4.95 8.20 -14.55
C TYR A 54 -5.77 7.93 -15.81
N ARG A 55 -5.39 8.56 -16.94
CA ARG A 55 -6.09 8.39 -18.22
C ARG A 55 -6.12 6.93 -18.69
N VAL A 56 -5.01 6.21 -18.55
CA VAL A 56 -4.93 4.78 -18.91
C VAL A 56 -5.98 3.97 -18.17
N VAL A 57 -6.08 4.18 -16.86
CA VAL A 57 -7.03 3.49 -15.99
C VAL A 57 -8.48 3.85 -16.35
N LEU A 58 -8.74 5.14 -16.62
CA LEU A 58 -10.07 5.62 -17.00
C LEU A 58 -10.47 5.22 -18.43
N ASP A 59 -9.53 4.94 -19.31
CA ASP A 59 -9.84 4.51 -20.67
C ASP A 59 -10.03 3.00 -20.75
N GLU A 60 -9.25 2.22 -19.99
CA GLU A 60 -9.28 0.75 -20.03
C GLU A 60 -10.39 0.16 -19.13
N ILE A 61 -10.57 0.67 -17.90
CA ILE A 61 -11.60 0.15 -16.99
C ILE A 61 -12.92 0.88 -17.27
N LYS A 62 -13.82 0.29 -18.05
CA LYS A 62 -15.12 0.92 -18.36
C LYS A 62 -16.03 1.05 -17.12
N PRO A 63 -16.95 2.03 -17.07
CA PRO A 63 -17.92 2.17 -15.98
C PRO A 63 -18.85 0.96 -15.79
N SER A 64 -19.06 0.18 -16.86
CA SER A 64 -19.87 -1.05 -16.85
C SER A 64 -19.08 -2.29 -16.42
N ASN A 65 -17.92 -2.11 -15.79
CA ASN A 65 -17.09 -3.22 -15.35
C ASN A 65 -17.63 -3.75 -14.01
N ASP A 66 -18.00 -5.03 -13.98
CA ASP A 66 -18.57 -5.68 -12.79
C ASP A 66 -17.52 -6.27 -11.83
N THR A 67 -16.24 -6.05 -12.09
CA THR A 67 -15.13 -6.55 -11.27
C THR A 67 -14.70 -5.51 -10.22
N PRO A 68 -13.93 -5.92 -9.20
CA PRO A 68 -13.33 -5.00 -8.22
C PRO A 68 -12.45 -3.90 -8.82
N LEU A 69 -12.03 -4.02 -10.09
CA LEU A 69 -11.32 -2.98 -10.83
C LEU A 69 -12.10 -1.66 -10.91
N LEU A 70 -13.43 -1.69 -10.80
CA LEU A 70 -14.24 -0.49 -10.76
C LEU A 70 -13.87 0.42 -9.58
N ALA A 71 -13.44 -0.14 -8.44
CA ALA A 71 -12.91 0.63 -7.31
C ALA A 71 -11.68 1.45 -7.73
N LEU A 72 -10.74 0.83 -8.46
CA LEU A 72 -9.52 1.50 -8.95
C LEU A 72 -9.84 2.61 -9.96
N ARG A 73 -10.87 2.42 -10.80
CA ARG A 73 -11.38 3.49 -11.66
C ARG A 73 -11.84 4.69 -10.83
N HIS A 74 -12.66 4.46 -9.80
CA HIS A 74 -13.12 5.54 -8.93
C HIS A 74 -11.95 6.22 -8.20
N LEU A 75 -10.93 5.47 -7.78
CA LEU A 75 -9.72 6.06 -7.20
C LEU A 75 -8.99 6.96 -8.20
N ALA A 76 -8.78 6.50 -9.43
CA ALA A 76 -8.16 7.30 -10.49
C ALA A 76 -8.96 8.58 -10.77
N GLU A 77 -10.29 8.49 -10.72
CA GLU A 77 -11.18 9.61 -10.94
C GLU A 77 -11.17 10.62 -9.77
N TYR A 78 -11.09 10.12 -8.54
CA TYR A 78 -10.93 10.92 -7.32
C TYR A 78 -9.60 11.70 -7.31
N LEU A 79 -8.52 11.05 -7.74
CA LEU A 79 -7.18 11.66 -7.78
C LEU A 79 -7.00 12.63 -8.97
N SER A 80 -7.63 12.35 -10.12
CA SER A 80 -7.49 13.18 -11.32
C SER A 80 -8.41 14.40 -11.36
N ASN A 81 -9.59 14.34 -10.73
CA ASN A 81 -10.57 15.42 -10.80
C ASN A 81 -11.06 15.88 -9.42
N ARG A 82 -10.59 17.06 -9.01
CA ARG A 82 -10.98 17.69 -7.74
C ARG A 82 -12.48 17.92 -7.62
N SER A 83 -13.19 18.23 -8.71
CA SER A 83 -14.63 18.54 -8.64
C SER A 83 -15.50 17.33 -8.35
N ARG A 84 -14.95 16.12 -8.49
CA ARG A 84 -15.69 14.87 -8.25
C ARG A 84 -15.35 14.19 -6.94
N LYS A 85 -14.46 14.77 -6.13
CA LYS A 85 -14.05 14.17 -4.85
C LYS A 85 -15.24 13.86 -3.96
N GLU A 86 -16.09 14.86 -3.70
CA GLU A 86 -17.28 14.73 -2.84
C GLU A 86 -18.25 13.65 -3.36
N ALA A 87 -18.50 13.62 -4.66
CA ALA A 87 -19.37 12.62 -5.28
C ALA A 87 -18.83 11.20 -5.11
N ILE A 88 -17.51 11.01 -5.19
CA ILE A 88 -16.87 9.70 -5.03
C ILE A 88 -16.87 9.31 -3.55
N VAL A 89 -16.57 10.23 -2.63
CA VAL A 89 -16.66 9.95 -1.18
C VAL A 89 -18.08 9.49 -0.81
N SER A 90 -19.11 10.20 -1.27
CA SER A 90 -20.51 9.81 -1.05
C SER A 90 -20.84 8.44 -1.65
N LEU A 91 -20.27 8.08 -2.81
CA LEU A 91 -20.45 6.75 -3.42
C LEU A 91 -19.88 5.65 -2.51
N PHE A 92 -18.70 5.86 -1.94
CA PHE A 92 -18.10 4.90 -1.01
C PHE A 92 -18.87 4.85 0.32
N ASP A 93 -19.34 5.99 0.83
CA ASP A 93 -20.20 6.04 2.03
C ASP A 93 -21.47 5.19 1.83
N ASP A 94 -22.14 5.33 0.69
CA ASP A 94 -23.34 4.54 0.38
C ASP A 94 -23.03 3.05 0.21
N LYS A 95 -21.86 2.74 -0.37
CA LYS A 95 -21.43 1.35 -0.55
C LYS A 95 -21.09 0.68 0.78
N PHE A 96 -20.48 1.39 1.73
CA PHE A 96 -20.12 0.87 3.05
C PHE A 96 -21.26 0.88 4.08
N LYS A 97 -22.41 1.49 3.76
CA LYS A 97 -23.66 1.28 4.53
C LYS A 97 -24.20 -0.15 4.40
N GLN A 98 -23.84 -0.85 3.32
CA GLN A 98 -24.18 -2.26 3.13
C GLN A 98 -23.23 -3.16 3.94
N ASP A 99 -23.44 -4.48 3.93
CA ASP A 99 -22.56 -5.39 4.66
C ASP A 99 -21.13 -5.35 4.10
N ILE A 100 -20.22 -4.69 4.83
CA ILE A 100 -18.81 -4.50 4.46
C ILE A 100 -18.11 -5.85 4.27
N ASN A 101 -18.50 -6.88 5.02
CA ASN A 101 -17.87 -8.21 4.94
C ASN A 101 -18.15 -8.93 3.61
N SER A 102 -19.19 -8.50 2.88
CA SER A 102 -19.52 -9.03 1.56
C SER A 102 -18.73 -8.37 0.42
N LEU A 103 -18.01 -7.28 0.71
CA LEU A 103 -17.25 -6.55 -0.29
C LEU A 103 -15.89 -7.19 -0.55
N ASP A 104 -15.47 -7.12 -1.82
CA ASP A 104 -14.12 -7.52 -2.19
C ASP A 104 -13.07 -6.61 -1.51
N VAL A 105 -11.95 -7.21 -1.11
CA VAL A 105 -10.86 -6.52 -0.39
C VAL A 105 -10.34 -5.29 -1.12
N ILE A 106 -10.38 -5.27 -2.46
CA ILE A 106 -9.95 -4.11 -3.25
C ILE A 106 -10.86 -2.89 -3.02
N TRP A 107 -12.17 -3.10 -2.86
CA TRP A 107 -13.08 -2.00 -2.51
C TRP A 107 -12.76 -1.43 -1.12
N ILE A 108 -12.42 -2.30 -0.17
CA ILE A 108 -12.03 -1.92 1.20
C ILE A 108 -10.73 -1.13 1.20
N ILE A 109 -9.70 -1.61 0.50
CA ILE A 109 -8.41 -0.91 0.37
C ILE A 109 -8.60 0.46 -0.29
N VAL A 110 -9.30 0.51 -1.43
CA VAL A 110 -9.51 1.77 -2.15
C VAL A 110 -10.31 2.77 -1.34
N GLY A 111 -11.43 2.34 -0.73
CA GLY A 111 -12.25 3.22 0.10
C GLY A 111 -11.45 3.77 1.28
N SER A 112 -10.65 2.92 1.91
CA SER A 112 -9.76 3.33 3.01
C SER A 112 -8.71 4.35 2.55
N ILE A 113 -8.10 4.17 1.37
CA ILE A 113 -7.17 5.16 0.79
C ILE A 113 -7.87 6.51 0.55
N ILE A 114 -9.11 6.50 0.06
CA ILE A 114 -9.89 7.73 -0.16
C ILE A 114 -10.15 8.43 1.18
N TYR A 115 -10.58 7.70 2.21
CA TYR A 115 -10.79 8.27 3.55
C TYR A 115 -9.51 8.79 4.19
N CYS A 116 -8.37 8.11 3.99
CA CYS A 116 -7.06 8.62 4.42
C CYS A 116 -6.72 9.95 3.74
N ASN A 117 -6.99 10.09 2.43
CA ASN A 117 -6.75 11.32 1.68
C ASN A 117 -7.67 12.47 2.10
N GLU A 118 -8.87 12.17 2.61
CA GLU A 118 -9.79 13.15 3.21
C GLU A 118 -9.45 13.44 4.69
N GLY A 119 -8.48 12.75 5.28
CA GLY A 119 -8.09 12.90 6.68
C GLY A 119 -9.04 12.24 7.68
N THR A 120 -10.04 11.49 7.22
CA THR A 120 -11.01 10.77 8.06
C THR A 120 -10.49 9.38 8.44
N TYR A 121 -9.36 9.33 9.15
CA TYR A 121 -8.68 8.07 9.51
C TYR A 121 -9.53 7.14 10.38
N GLU A 122 -10.39 7.67 11.26
CA GLU A 122 -11.30 6.86 12.08
C GLU A 122 -12.29 6.05 11.22
N THR A 123 -12.82 6.67 10.16
CA THR A 123 -13.71 5.99 9.22
C THR A 123 -12.97 4.89 8.45
N ALA A 124 -11.75 5.18 7.99
CA ALA A 124 -10.90 4.17 7.35
C ALA A 124 -10.65 2.97 8.28
N LEU A 125 -10.31 3.23 9.55
CA LEU A 125 -10.06 2.17 10.54
C LEU A 125 -11.30 1.32 10.81
N LYS A 126 -12.51 1.91 10.86
CA LYS A 126 -13.76 1.16 11.04
C LYS A 126 -14.00 0.15 9.92
N ILE A 127 -13.64 0.50 8.69
CA ILE A 127 -13.83 -0.35 7.51
C ILE A 127 -12.74 -1.41 7.42
N LEU A 128 -11.50 -1.07 7.78
CA LEU A 128 -10.37 -2.00 7.82
C LEU A 128 -10.48 -3.03 8.96
N HIS A 129 -11.20 -2.68 10.03
CA HIS A 129 -11.33 -3.53 11.21
C HIS A 129 -11.98 -4.88 10.86
N GLY A 130 -11.34 -5.97 11.27
CA GLY A 130 -11.80 -7.35 11.00
C GLY A 130 -11.29 -7.95 9.69
N ASN A 131 -10.57 -7.18 8.86
CA ASN A 131 -9.89 -7.70 7.68
C ASN A 131 -8.46 -8.14 8.00
N PHE A 132 -8.17 -9.43 7.80
CA PHE A 132 -6.85 -10.03 8.05
C PHE A 132 -5.96 -10.11 6.81
N ASN A 133 -6.30 -9.39 5.74
CA ASN A 133 -5.42 -9.23 4.58
C ASN A 133 -4.22 -8.34 4.97
N LEU A 134 -3.02 -8.72 4.53
CA LEU A 134 -1.78 -8.03 4.90
C LEU A 134 -1.76 -6.57 4.43
N GLU A 135 -2.35 -6.25 3.27
CA GLU A 135 -2.51 -4.87 2.80
C GLU A 135 -3.43 -4.06 3.70
N CYS A 136 -4.54 -4.65 4.16
CA CYS A 136 -5.47 -3.99 5.07
C CYS A 136 -4.80 -3.71 6.42
N LEU A 137 -4.02 -4.66 6.95
CA LEU A 137 -3.27 -4.47 8.19
C LEU A 137 -2.19 -3.39 8.05
N SER A 138 -1.46 -3.38 6.93
CA SER A 138 -0.46 -2.34 6.66
C SER A 138 -1.10 -0.95 6.57
N LEU A 139 -2.24 -0.82 5.89
CA LEU A 139 -3.00 0.44 5.82
C LEU A 139 -3.58 0.84 7.19
N GLN A 140 -4.05 -0.13 7.98
CA GLN A 140 -4.52 0.11 9.35
C GLN A 140 -3.38 0.66 10.22
N LEU A 141 -2.19 0.07 10.13
CA LEU A 141 -1.00 0.56 10.82
C LEU A 141 -0.65 1.98 10.38
N GLN A 142 -0.66 2.27 9.08
CA GLN A 142 -0.42 3.62 8.56
C GLN A 142 -1.43 4.64 9.10
N CYS A 143 -2.72 4.31 9.13
CA CYS A 143 -3.76 5.16 9.74
C CYS A 143 -3.47 5.44 11.22
N LEU A 144 -3.11 4.42 11.99
CA LEU A 144 -2.80 4.56 13.41
C LEU A 144 -1.57 5.43 13.66
N LEU A 145 -0.53 5.30 12.84
CA LEU A 145 0.64 6.17 12.91
C LEU A 145 0.28 7.63 12.61
N ASN A 146 -0.52 7.89 11.57
CA ASN A 146 -1.02 9.23 11.25
C ASN A 146 -1.88 9.84 12.37
N MET A 147 -2.57 9.00 13.15
CA MET A 147 -3.33 9.41 14.34
C MET A 147 -2.48 9.50 15.61
N SER A 148 -1.14 9.35 15.52
CA SER A 148 -0.22 9.30 16.66
C SER A 148 -0.52 8.18 17.68
N ARG A 149 -1.22 7.11 17.26
CA ARG A 149 -1.57 5.94 18.09
C ARG A 149 -0.57 4.81 17.92
N VAL A 150 0.67 5.08 18.29
CA VAL A 150 1.81 4.15 18.19
C VAL A 150 1.59 2.87 19.02
N ASP A 151 0.84 2.99 20.12
CA ASP A 151 0.45 1.89 21.00
C ASP A 151 -0.37 0.81 20.26
N LEU A 152 -1.36 1.23 19.48
CA LEU A 152 -2.19 0.33 18.68
C LEU A 152 -1.45 -0.16 17.43
N ALA A 153 -0.63 0.70 16.82
CA ALA A 153 0.18 0.33 15.65
C ALA A 153 1.11 -0.86 15.94
N LYS A 154 1.69 -0.92 17.17
CA LYS A 154 2.47 -2.08 17.63
C LYS A 154 1.66 -3.39 17.65
N GLN A 155 0.40 -3.33 18.05
CA GLN A 155 -0.47 -4.52 18.11
C GLN A 155 -0.79 -5.02 16.70
N VAL A 156 -1.11 -4.11 15.78
CA VAL A 156 -1.34 -4.44 14.37
C VAL A 156 -0.10 -5.06 13.76
N LEU A 157 1.09 -4.49 14.03
CA LEU A 157 2.33 -5.05 13.54
C LEU A 157 2.58 -6.47 14.06
N ALA A 158 2.35 -6.73 15.35
CA ALA A 158 2.49 -8.08 15.90
C ALA A 158 1.58 -9.09 15.16
N THR A 159 0.34 -8.70 14.84
CA THR A 159 -0.56 -9.52 14.02
C THR A 159 -0.03 -9.75 12.59
N MET A 160 0.64 -8.74 11.99
CA MET A 160 1.29 -8.91 10.68
C MET A 160 2.46 -9.91 10.76
N GLN A 161 3.30 -9.81 11.80
CA GLN A 161 4.46 -10.67 12.02
C GLN A 161 4.05 -12.13 12.32
N GLU A 162 2.97 -12.33 13.06
CA GLU A 162 2.38 -13.66 13.28
C GLU A 162 1.90 -14.30 11.97
N LYS A 163 1.45 -13.49 11.02
CA LYS A 163 0.96 -13.96 9.72
C LYS A 163 2.11 -14.26 8.76
N ASP A 164 3.02 -13.31 8.60
CA ASP A 164 4.19 -13.40 7.74
C ASP A 164 5.19 -12.28 8.11
N ASP A 165 6.22 -12.62 8.89
CA ASP A 165 7.26 -11.67 9.32
C ASP A 165 8.18 -11.27 8.16
N ASP A 166 8.41 -12.18 7.20
CA ASP A 166 9.32 -11.96 6.07
C ASP A 166 8.66 -11.20 4.90
N ALA A 167 7.33 -11.05 4.93
CA ALA A 167 6.61 -10.31 3.90
C ALA A 167 7.08 -8.85 3.82
N THR A 168 7.27 -8.37 2.57
CA THR A 168 7.70 -7.00 2.28
C THR A 168 6.81 -5.94 2.95
N LEU A 169 5.49 -6.16 3.01
CA LEU A 169 4.58 -5.24 3.70
C LEU A 169 4.79 -5.20 5.22
N THR A 170 5.06 -6.35 5.85
CA THR A 170 5.33 -6.44 7.29
C THR A 170 6.60 -5.68 7.63
N GLN A 171 7.67 -5.94 6.88
CA GLN A 171 8.96 -5.26 7.02
C GLN A 171 8.85 -3.75 6.75
N LEU A 172 8.15 -3.30 5.70
CA LEU A 172 7.90 -1.87 5.47
C LEU A 172 7.10 -1.24 6.62
N SER A 173 6.08 -1.93 7.13
CA SER A 173 5.27 -1.45 8.24
C SER A 173 6.07 -1.36 9.55
N GLN A 174 6.98 -2.32 9.77
CA GLN A 174 7.95 -2.31 10.86
C GLN A 174 8.91 -1.11 10.75
N ALA A 175 9.39 -0.80 9.54
CA ALA A 175 10.25 0.36 9.30
C ALA A 175 9.51 1.68 9.61
N TRP A 176 8.26 1.85 9.17
CA TRP A 176 7.45 3.04 9.49
C TRP A 176 7.20 3.21 10.98
N LEU A 177 6.88 2.12 11.68
CA LEU A 177 6.72 2.14 13.13
C LEU A 177 8.03 2.53 13.84
N ASN A 178 9.16 1.98 13.39
CA ASN A 178 10.47 2.26 13.93
C ASN A 178 10.90 3.73 13.72
N ILE A 179 10.57 4.33 12.57
CA ILE A 179 10.74 5.77 12.34
C ILE A 179 9.96 6.57 13.39
N GLN A 180 8.69 6.22 13.63
CA GLN A 180 7.84 6.93 14.57
C GLN A 180 8.30 6.78 16.03
N LEU A 181 8.92 5.65 16.39
CA LEU A 181 9.50 5.44 17.72
C LEU A 181 10.78 6.25 17.94
N GLY A 182 11.57 6.47 16.90
CA GLY A 182 12.82 7.22 16.99
C GLY A 182 13.92 6.51 17.79
N GLY A 183 14.97 7.26 18.14
CA GLY A 183 16.11 6.75 18.92
C GLY A 183 16.85 5.62 18.19
N GLU A 184 17.20 4.56 18.91
CA GLU A 184 17.92 3.39 18.36
C GLU A 184 17.13 2.68 17.26
N LYS A 185 15.79 2.80 17.26
CA LYS A 185 14.92 2.19 16.24
C LYS A 185 15.08 2.81 14.86
N LEU A 186 15.63 4.01 14.74
CA LEU A 186 15.95 4.60 13.44
C LEU A 186 16.99 3.79 12.68
N GLN A 187 17.91 3.13 13.39
CA GLN A 187 18.92 2.28 12.75
C GLN A 187 18.29 0.98 12.25
N ASP A 188 17.38 0.38 13.03
CA ASP A 188 16.60 -0.79 12.61
C ASP A 188 15.77 -0.47 11.35
N ALA A 189 15.10 0.69 11.31
CA ALA A 189 14.36 1.14 10.13
C ALA A 189 15.25 1.33 8.90
N PHE A 190 16.43 1.94 9.08
CA PHE A 190 17.39 2.15 8.01
C PHE A 190 17.83 0.83 7.36
N PHE A 191 18.16 -0.18 8.18
CA PHE A 191 18.59 -1.49 7.68
C PHE A 191 17.51 -2.18 6.87
N ILE A 192 16.24 -2.06 7.25
CA ILE A 192 15.13 -2.61 6.45
C ILE A 192 15.08 -1.95 5.05
N PHE A 193 15.20 -0.63 4.96
CA PHE A 193 15.22 0.03 3.65
C PHE A 193 16.46 -0.32 2.83
N GLN A 194 17.63 -0.40 3.46
CA GLN A 194 18.87 -0.81 2.82
C GLN A 194 18.77 -2.23 2.25
N ASP A 195 18.25 -3.18 3.04
CA ASP A 195 18.03 -4.56 2.60
C ASP A 195 17.09 -4.62 1.38
N PHE A 196 16.06 -3.77 1.32
CA PHE A 196 15.21 -3.68 0.14
C PHE A 196 15.90 -3.07 -1.08
N CYS A 197 16.75 -2.05 -0.88
CA CYS A 197 17.57 -1.51 -1.96
C CYS A 197 18.53 -2.57 -2.52
N ASP A 198 19.13 -3.38 -1.64
CA ASP A 198 20.13 -4.40 -2.01
C ASP A 198 19.49 -5.66 -2.63
N LYS A 199 18.35 -6.11 -2.12
CA LYS A 199 17.61 -7.28 -2.65
C LYS A 199 16.91 -6.96 -3.97
N PHE A 200 16.42 -5.73 -4.12
CA PHE A 200 15.66 -5.29 -5.29
C PHE A 200 16.44 -4.21 -6.03
N SER A 201 15.79 -3.08 -6.30
CA SER A 201 16.41 -1.89 -6.89
C SER A 201 16.05 -0.70 -6.03
N PRO A 202 16.99 0.24 -5.81
CA PRO A 202 16.70 1.49 -5.14
C PRO A 202 15.54 2.22 -5.84
N SER A 203 14.52 2.54 -5.06
CA SER A 203 13.37 3.32 -5.50
C SER A 203 13.39 4.67 -4.81
N LEU A 204 12.69 5.66 -5.37
CA LEU A 204 12.53 6.95 -4.71
C LEU A 204 11.92 6.81 -3.31
N LEU A 205 11.00 5.87 -3.11
CA LEU A 205 10.38 5.60 -1.82
C LEU A 205 11.41 5.09 -0.81
N LEU A 206 12.21 4.10 -1.18
CA LEU A 206 13.21 3.49 -0.30
C LEU A 206 14.32 4.49 0.04
N LEU A 207 14.84 5.22 -0.94
CA LEU A 207 15.88 6.23 -0.75
C LEU A 207 15.40 7.36 0.18
N ASN A 208 14.17 7.84 0.02
CA ASN A 208 13.60 8.81 0.95
C ASN A 208 13.42 8.21 2.36
N GLY A 209 13.03 6.93 2.47
CA GLY A 209 12.98 6.23 3.76
C GLY A 209 14.34 6.20 4.48
N GLN A 210 15.41 5.90 3.74
CA GLN A 210 16.79 5.94 4.25
C GLN A 210 17.20 7.35 4.69
N ALA A 211 16.92 8.36 3.86
CA ALA A 211 17.21 9.75 4.18
C ALA A 211 16.47 10.22 5.44
N VAL A 212 15.20 9.85 5.62
CA VAL A 212 14.42 10.14 6.85
C VAL A 212 15.09 9.52 8.08
N CYS A 213 15.58 8.27 7.97
CA CYS A 213 16.30 7.63 9.06
C CYS A 213 17.60 8.38 9.41
N TYR A 214 18.39 8.78 8.41
CA TYR A 214 19.61 9.56 8.61
C TYR A 214 19.34 10.94 9.24
N ILE A 215 18.32 11.66 8.75
CA ILE A 215 17.88 12.94 9.30
C ILE A 215 17.47 12.78 10.76
N GLY A 216 16.68 11.75 11.09
CA GLY A 216 16.28 11.45 12.47
C GLY A 216 17.46 11.15 13.39
N GLN A 217 18.55 10.60 12.85
CA GLN A 217 19.80 10.36 13.55
C GLN A 217 20.77 11.56 13.56
N GLN A 218 20.37 12.71 13.00
CA GLN A 218 21.20 13.91 12.84
C GLN A 218 22.44 13.72 11.95
N LYS A 219 22.40 12.72 11.05
CA LYS A 219 23.45 12.43 10.06
C LYS A 219 23.12 13.09 8.73
N TYR A 220 23.19 14.42 8.69
CA TYR A 220 22.71 15.20 7.55
C TYR A 220 23.54 15.01 6.27
N ASP A 221 24.86 14.83 6.40
CA ASP A 221 25.74 14.60 5.24
C ASP A 221 25.41 13.28 4.54
N ASP A 222 25.13 12.22 5.31
CA ASP A 222 24.71 10.92 4.78
C ASP A 222 23.34 11.01 4.10
N ALA A 223 22.40 11.75 4.71
CA ALA A 223 21.08 12.00 4.11
C ALA A 223 21.19 12.75 2.78
N GLU A 224 22.07 13.74 2.67
CA GLU A 224 22.29 14.49 1.44
C GLU A 224 22.80 13.58 0.32
N ASN A 225 23.72 12.67 0.62
CA ASN A 225 24.25 11.73 -0.37
C ASN A 225 23.18 10.79 -0.95
N VAL A 226 22.19 10.39 -0.15
CA VAL A 226 21.08 9.53 -0.59
C VAL A 226 20.04 10.31 -1.40
N LEU A 227 19.93 11.63 -1.20
CA LEU A 227 18.93 12.49 -1.86
C LEU A 227 19.42 13.15 -3.15
N ARG A 228 20.72 13.09 -3.45
CA ARG A 228 21.33 13.64 -4.68
C ARG A 228 21.08 12.75 -5.89
#